data_AF-A0A7C1WE23-F1
#
_entry.id   AF-A0A7C1WE23-F1
#
_cell.length_a   1.000
_cell.length_b   1.000
_cell.length_c   1.000
_cell.angle_alpha   90.00
_cell.angle_beta   90.00
_cell.angle_gamma   90.00
#
_symmetry.space_group_name_H-M   'P 1'
#
loop_
_entity.id
_entity.type
_entity.pdbx_description
1 polymer ?
#
loop_
_entity_poly.entity_id
_entity_poly.type
_entity_poly.pdbx_seq_one_letter_code
_entity_poly.pdbx_strand_id
1 'polypeptide(L)' 'MALKQNVTDVVACTPDMMSGTPVFRGTRVPVQTLIEHLEAGESLEVFLEDFPSVSREQAVQFLELVKDAVLAGVHEGPAR' A
#
# COMPACT_ATOMS: atom_id res chain seq x y z
N MET A 1 6.28 -8.85 -20.75
CA MET A 1 5.12 -7.95 -20.53
C MET A 1 5.19 -7.48 -19.09
N ALA A 2 5.80 -6.33 -18.82
CA ALA A 2 5.76 -5.73 -17.49
C ALA A 2 4.45 -4.97 -17.40
N LEU A 3 3.50 -5.48 -16.63
CA LEU A 3 2.27 -4.77 -16.32
C LEU A 3 2.71 -3.59 -15.44
N LYS A 4 2.62 -2.36 -15.96
CA LYS A 4 2.80 -1.15 -15.16
C LYS A 4 1.67 -1.15 -14.14
N GLN A 5 1.94 -1.67 -12.93
CA GLN A 5 0.96 -1.75 -11.87
C GLN A 5 0.70 -0.33 -11.37
N ASN A 6 -0.53 0.16 -11.54
CA ASN A 6 -0.94 1.46 -11.06
C ASN A 6 -1.39 1.36 -9.60
N VAL A 7 -0.94 2.29 -8.75
CA VAL A 7 -1.34 2.38 -7.33
C VAL A 7 -2.84 2.40 -7.10
N THR A 8 -3.60 2.91 -8.08
CA THR A 8 -5.06 2.98 -8.06
C THR A 8 -5.76 1.63 -8.15
N ASP A 9 -5.08 0.55 -8.53
CA ASP A 9 -5.67 -0.80 -8.56
C ASP A 9 -5.80 -1.41 -7.15
N VAL A 10 -4.84 -1.07 -6.28
CA VAL A 10 -4.76 -1.59 -4.91
C VAL A 10 -5.29 -0.59 -3.88
N VAL A 11 -5.05 0.69 -4.11
CA VAL A 11 -5.42 1.79 -3.21
C VAL A 11 -6.56 2.59 -3.81
N ALA A 12 -7.62 2.78 -3.03
CA ALA A 12 -8.69 3.69 -3.36
C ALA A 12 -8.56 4.97 -2.50
N CYS A 13 -8.50 6.11 -3.17
CA CYS A 13 -8.66 7.42 -2.53
C CYS A 13 -9.91 8.04 -3.14
N THR A 14 -11.01 8.07 -2.38
CA THR A 14 -12.21 8.80 -2.79
C THR A 14 -12.47 9.90 -1.78
N PRO A 15 -12.82 11.12 -2.22
CA PRO A 15 -13.09 12.24 -1.31
C PRO A 15 -14.25 11.95 -0.34
N ASP A 16 -15.09 10.97 -0.67
CA ASP A 16 -16.24 10.51 0.12
C ASP A 16 -15.85 9.51 1.23
N MET A 17 -14.76 8.74 1.06
CA MET A 17 -14.29 7.79 2.08
C MET A 17 -13.25 8.43 3.00
N MET A 18 -13.55 8.42 4.31
CA MET A 18 -12.63 8.85 5.38
C MET A 18 -11.90 10.18 5.08
N SER A 19 -12.59 11.17 4.53
CA SER A 19 -12.03 12.49 4.21
C SER A 19 -10.84 12.46 3.23
N GLY A 20 -10.79 11.47 2.34
CA GLY A 20 -9.71 11.32 1.35
C GLY A 20 -8.53 10.45 1.82
N THR A 21 -8.63 9.79 2.99
CA THR A 21 -7.62 8.84 3.44
C THR A 21 -7.48 7.68 2.44
N PRO A 22 -6.25 7.34 2.01
CA PRO A 22 -6.00 6.19 1.16
C PRO A 22 -6.34 4.88 1.89
N VAL A 23 -7.26 4.11 1.33
CA VAL A 23 -7.68 2.80 1.87
C VAL A 23 -7.38 1.68 0.88
N PHE A 24 -7.25 0.45 1.37
CA PHE A 24 -7.24 -0.72 0.50
C PHE A 24 -8.57 -0.78 -0.26
N ARG A 25 -8.50 -0.93 -1.58
CA ARG A 25 -9.68 -0.95 -2.44
C ARG A 25 -10.66 -2.04 -2.00
N GLY A 26 -11.93 -1.68 -1.90
CA GLY A 26 -13.00 -2.58 -1.43
C GLY A 26 -13.08 -2.71 0.10
N THR A 27 -12.24 -1.99 0.83
CA THR A 27 -12.22 -1.99 2.30
C THR A 27 -12.38 -0.58 2.86
N ARG A 28 -12.50 -0.50 4.18
CA ARG A 28 -12.38 0.75 4.94
C ARG A 28 -11.05 0.81 5.72
N VAL A 29 -10.10 -0.06 5.38
CA VAL A 29 -8.82 -0.20 6.10
C VAL A 29 -7.82 0.77 5.47
N PRO A 30 -7.30 1.77 6.22
CA PRO A 30 -6.28 2.67 5.72
C PRO A 30 -5.01 1.91 5.34
N VAL A 31 -4.35 2.30 4.24
CA VAL A 31 -3.06 1.71 3.88
C VAL A 31 -1.96 2.08 4.89
N GLN A 32 -2.14 3.21 5.59
CA GLN A 32 -1.27 3.63 6.68
C GLN A 32 -1.24 2.59 7.81
N THR A 33 -2.37 1.95 8.11
CA THR A 33 -2.47 0.95 9.18
C THR A 33 -1.54 -0.23 8.93
N LEU A 34 -1.36 -0.66 7.68
CA LEU A 34 -0.38 -1.71 7.36
C LEU A 34 1.05 -1.25 7.68
N ILE A 35 1.41 -0.01 7.37
CA ILE A 35 2.73 0.53 7.68
C ILE A 35 2.95 0.59 9.19
N GLU A 36 1.95 1.08 9.95
CA GLU A 36 2.03 1.17 11.42
C GLU A 36 2.22 -0.21 12.09
N HIS A 37 1.57 -1.26 11.60
CA HIS A 37 1.78 -2.63 12.10
C HIS A 37 3.22 -3.09 11.86
N LEU A 38 3.74 -2.86 10.66
CA LEU A 38 5.12 -3.22 10.32
C LEU A 38 6.14 -2.40 11.15
N GLU A 39 5.86 -1.12 11.42
CA GLU A 39 6.69 -0.26 12.29
C GLU A 39 6.65 -0.71 13.75
N ALA A 40 5.53 -1.26 14.22
CA ALA A 40 5.40 -1.89 15.53
C ALA A 40 6.15 -3.24 15.63
N GLY A 41 6.71 -3.73 14.52
CA GLY A 41 7.41 -5.02 14.46
C GLY A 41 6.49 -6.21 14.24
N GLU A 42 5.22 -5.97 13.92
CA GLU A 42 4.26 -7.02 13.62
C GLU A 42 4.49 -7.59 12.22
N SER A 43 4.15 -8.86 12.03
CA SER A 43 4.24 -9.51 10.72
C SER A 43 3.04 -9.18 9.86
N LEU A 44 3.19 -9.29 8.53
CA LEU A 44 2.07 -9.17 7.60
C LEU A 44 0.94 -10.16 7.92
N GLU A 45 1.26 -11.32 8.49
CA GLU A 45 0.28 -12.31 8.94
C GLU A 45 -0.64 -11.75 10.03
N VAL A 46 -0.06 -11.11 11.05
CA VAL A 46 -0.82 -10.50 12.16
C VAL A 46 -1.77 -9.42 11.63
N PHE A 47 -1.26 -8.54 10.75
CA PHE A 47 -2.11 -7.53 10.11
C PHE A 47 -3.31 -8.15 9.35
N LEU A 48 -3.10 -9.26 8.65
CA LEU A 48 -4.18 -9.92 7.89
C LEU A 48 -5.18 -10.64 8.81
N GLU A 49 -4.75 -11.08 10.00
CA GLU A 49 -5.64 -11.61 11.03
C GLU A 49 -6.53 -10.52 11.63
N ASP A 50 -5.98 -9.33 11.90
CA ASP A 50 -6.74 -8.17 12.39
C ASP A 50 -7.64 -7.54 11.31
N PHE A 51 -7.21 -7.58 10.05
CA PHE A 51 -7.92 -7.00 8.90
C PHE A 51 -8.19 -8.03 7.80
N PRO A 52 -9.05 -9.03 8.04
CA PRO A 52 -9.33 -10.11 7.08
C PRO A 52 -10.05 -9.64 5.81
N SER A 53 -10.52 -8.40 5.78
CA SER A 53 -11.08 -7.77 4.58
C SER A 53 -10.01 -7.36 3.56
N VAL A 54 -8.74 -7.26 3.99
CA VAL A 54 -7.61 -6.99 3.09
C VAL A 54 -7.04 -8.33 2.65
N SER A 55 -6.97 -8.56 1.33
CA SER A 55 -6.34 -9.79 0.83
C SER A 55 -4.82 -9.70 0.92
N ARG A 56 -4.15 -10.83 1.18
CA ARG A 56 -2.68 -10.91 1.16
C ARG A 56 -2.09 -10.36 -0.13
N GLU A 57 -2.69 -10.71 -1.28
CA GLU A 57 -2.26 -10.23 -2.59
C GLU A 57 -2.29 -8.69 -2.68
N GLN A 58 -3.35 -8.06 -2.16
CA GLN A 58 -3.45 -6.59 -2.13
C GLN A 58 -2.38 -5.97 -1.22
N ALA A 59 -2.18 -6.52 -0.02
CA ALA A 59 -1.16 -6.02 0.90
C ALA A 59 0.25 -6.14 0.32
N VAL A 60 0.60 -7.30 -0.26
CA VAL A 60 1.89 -7.50 -0.94
C VAL A 60 2.04 -6.58 -2.13
N GLN A 61 1.01 -6.42 -2.96
CA GLN A 61 1.08 -5.56 -4.13
C GLN A 61 1.25 -4.09 -3.75
N PHE A 62 0.62 -3.64 -2.66
CA PHE A 62 0.89 -2.31 -2.09
C PHE A 62 2.37 -2.15 -1.67
N LEU A 63 2.94 -3.13 -0.95
CA LEU A 63 4.35 -3.09 -0.55
C LEU A 63 5.31 -3.08 -1.76
N GLU A 64 5.01 -3.85 -2.80
CA GLU A 64 5.78 -3.85 -4.05
C GLU A 64 5.74 -2.47 -4.75
N LEU A 65 4.58 -1.81 -4.78
CA LEU A 65 4.43 -0.47 -5.34
C LEU A 65 5.22 0.58 -4.56
N VAL A 66 5.17 0.52 -3.22
CA VAL A 66 5.97 1.42 -2.36
C VAL A 66 7.46 1.19 -2.59
N LYS A 67 7.89 -0.08 -2.63
CA LYS A 67 9.29 -0.44 -2.93
C LYS A 67 9.74 0.10 -4.28
N ASP A 68 8.95 -0.11 -5.34
CA ASP A 68 9.28 0.36 -6.68
C ASP A 68 9.37 1.89 -6.75
N ALA A 69 8.42 2.60 -6.13
CA ALA A 69 8.43 4.07 -6.05
C ALA A 69 9.68 4.62 -5.34
N VAL A 70 10.09 3.98 -4.22
CA VAL A 70 11.31 4.37 -3.50
C VAL A 70 12.55 4.10 -4.35
N LEU A 71 12.66 2.92 -4.95
CA LEU A 71 13.82 2.55 -5.78
C LEU A 71 13.92 3.41 -7.05
N ALA A 72 12.79 3.78 -7.65
CA ALA A 72 12.74 4.71 -8.77
C ALA A 72 13.23 6.11 -8.37
N GLY A 73 12.87 6.59 -7.17
CA GLY A 73 13.34 7.88 -6.64
C GLY A 73 14.82 7.89 -6.25
N VAL A 74 15.39 6.75 -5.86
CA VAL A 74 16.81 6.62 -5.49
C VAL A 74 17.74 6.57 -6.72
N HIS A 75 17.20 6.26 -7.91
CA HIS A 75 17.94 6.30 -9.18
C HIS A 75 18.17 7.73 -9.71
N GLU A 76 17.37 8.71 -9.29
CA GLU A 76 17.55 10.12 -9.65
C GLU A 76 18.60 10.77 -8.70
N GLY A 77 19.86 10.33 -8.81
CA GLY A 77 21.00 11.17 -8.40
C GLY A 77 20.99 12.45 -9.24
N PRO A 78 21.53 13.59 -8.74
CA PRO A 78 21.34 14.89 -9.38
C PRO A 78 21.85 14.86 -10.83
N ALA A 79 20.92 14.76 -11.77
CA ALA A 79 21.17 15.19 -13.13
C ALA A 79 21.14 16.73 -13.12
N ARG A 80 22.31 17.29 -12.80
CA ARG A 80 22.78 18.68 -12.97
C ARG A 80 22.93 19.52 -11.71
#